data_AF-A0A7Y5VGV5-F1
#
_entry.id   AF-A0A7Y5VGV5-F1
#
_cell.length_a   1.000
_cell.length_b   1.000
_cell.length_c   1.000
_cell.angle_alpha   90.00
_cell.angle_beta   90.00
_cell.angle_gamma   90.00
#
_symmetry.space_group_name_H-M   'P 1'
#
loop_
_entity.id
_entity.type
_entity.pdbx_description
1 polymer ?
#
loop_
_entity_poly.entity_id
_entity_poly.type
_entity_poly.pdbx_seq_one_letter_code
_entity_poly.pdbx_strand_id
1 'polypeptide(L)'
;MLTELGAYLTISRNDNLETLHGLENLTHLENNAEISYNTNLADLAGLANIQGIEGNLNVSYNPLLISLSGLDSLSQVKGTLTIAGNAEMTSLDGAGKLTSLGGLTVVDNPALTSLVGLGDLSQLPYGLAVLDNQGLLDMSGLERLQAAGSLSIAGNSQLGNQAGLDSLYNVTGPVSIYDNIALENLSGLEALTHIGGGLYLSGNNQLSSLSGLQQLQHIDDFLMIEDNP
;
A
#
# COMPACT_ATOMS: atom_id res chain seq x y z
N MET A 1 16.24 18.38 23.14
CA MET A 1 15.77 17.01 22.83
C MET A 1 15.92 16.82 21.33
N LEU A 2 16.20 15.60 20.85
CA LEU A 2 16.43 15.33 19.43
C LEU A 2 15.10 15.42 18.68
N THR A 3 14.97 16.35 17.74
CA THR A 3 13.73 16.60 16.98
C THR A 3 13.82 16.24 15.51
N GLU A 4 15.04 16.27 14.98
CA GLU A 4 15.35 15.93 13.58
C GLU A 4 16.45 14.88 13.58
N LEU A 5 16.32 13.91 12.67
CA LEU A 5 17.37 12.95 12.41
C LEU A 5 17.85 13.12 10.97
N GLY A 6 19.05 13.69 10.82
CA GLY A 6 19.71 13.83 9.51
C GLY A 6 20.19 12.50 8.91
N ALA A 7 20.07 11.40 9.65
CA ALA A 7 20.48 10.05 9.27
C ALA A 7 19.27 9.10 9.20
N TYR A 8 19.52 7.84 8.86
CA TYR A 8 18.50 6.78 8.86
C TYR A 8 17.98 6.50 10.28
N LEU A 9 16.66 6.33 10.42
CA LEU A 9 16.07 5.71 11.61
C LEU A 9 15.96 4.21 11.35
N THR A 10 16.66 3.39 12.14
CA THR A 10 16.55 1.92 12.05
C THR A 10 16.26 1.34 13.41
N ILE A 11 15.06 0.78 13.56
CA ILE A 11 14.59 0.02 14.72
C ILE A 11 14.35 -1.40 14.21
N SER A 12 15.40 -2.22 14.24
CA SER A 12 15.35 -3.57 13.68
C SER A 12 15.93 -4.63 14.59
N ARG A 13 15.29 -5.82 14.60
CA ARG A 13 15.75 -7.01 15.34
C ARG A 13 15.85 -6.79 16.86
N ASN A 14 14.86 -6.09 17.42
CA ASN A 14 14.76 -5.88 18.86
C ASN A 14 13.63 -6.73 19.43
N ASP A 15 13.87 -8.03 19.59
CA ASP A 15 12.85 -9.00 19.99
C ASP A 15 12.17 -8.66 21.33
N ASN A 16 12.87 -7.94 22.23
CA ASN A 16 12.35 -7.53 23.54
C ASN A 16 11.79 -6.09 23.58
N LEU A 17 11.84 -5.35 22.47
CA LEU A 17 11.37 -3.96 22.44
C LEU A 17 9.85 -3.94 22.29
N GLU A 18 9.16 -3.53 23.35
CA GLU A 18 7.69 -3.47 23.37
C GLU A 18 7.13 -2.13 22.92
N THR A 19 7.90 -1.04 23.10
CA THR A 19 7.45 0.34 22.82
C THR A 19 8.57 1.17 22.22
N LEU A 20 8.19 2.24 21.51
CA LEU A 20 9.11 3.26 21.01
C LEU A 20 9.20 4.49 21.92
N HIS A 21 8.80 4.35 23.20
CA HIS A 21 8.78 5.47 24.14
C HIS A 21 10.18 6.11 24.26
N GLY A 22 10.22 7.43 24.20
CA GLY A 22 11.45 8.23 24.16
C GLY A 22 11.78 8.82 22.79
N LEU A 23 11.06 8.43 21.73
CA LEU A 23 11.20 8.99 20.37
C LEU A 23 10.19 10.11 20.06
N GLU A 24 9.35 10.51 21.02
CA GLU A 24 8.21 11.40 20.78
C GLU A 24 8.60 12.80 20.32
N ASN A 25 9.87 13.19 20.49
CA ASN A 25 10.33 14.49 20.05
C ASN A 25 10.66 14.52 18.55
N LEU A 26 10.81 13.36 17.89
CA LEU A 26 11.10 13.30 16.47
C LEU A 26 9.91 13.81 15.67
N THR A 27 10.16 14.81 14.82
CA THR A 27 9.15 15.40 13.96
C THR A 27 9.45 15.21 12.48
N HIS A 28 10.72 15.05 12.10
CA HIS A 28 11.12 14.91 10.70
C HIS A 28 12.33 14.00 10.54
N LEU A 29 12.33 13.19 9.47
CA LEU A 29 13.42 12.29 9.10
C LEU A 29 13.93 12.65 7.69
N GLU A 30 15.20 13.02 7.59
CA GLU A 30 15.84 13.43 6.31
C GLU A 30 16.21 12.24 5.41
N ASN A 31 16.07 11.00 5.90
CA ASN A 31 16.41 9.77 5.20
C ASN A 31 15.34 8.70 5.43
N ASN A 32 15.62 7.46 5.03
CA ASN A 32 14.69 6.34 5.23
C ASN A 32 14.48 6.04 6.72
N ALA A 33 13.30 5.52 7.01
CA ALA A 33 12.94 4.93 8.30
C ALA A 33 12.64 3.44 8.11
N GLU A 34 13.17 2.62 9.00
CA GLU A 34 12.94 1.18 9.06
C GLU A 34 12.53 0.78 10.47
N ILE A 35 11.35 0.17 10.58
CA ILE A 35 10.84 -0.47 11.79
C ILE A 35 10.55 -1.92 11.41
N SER A 36 11.51 -2.81 11.65
CA SER A 36 11.43 -4.18 11.13
C SER A 36 11.85 -5.28 12.10
N TYR A 37 11.26 -6.48 12.00
CA TYR A 37 11.69 -7.63 12.81
C TYR A 37 11.72 -7.35 14.33
N ASN A 38 10.73 -6.64 14.87
CA ASN A 38 10.61 -6.44 16.33
C ASN A 38 9.44 -7.29 16.85
N THR A 39 9.75 -8.49 17.36
CA THR A 39 8.73 -9.52 17.65
C THR A 39 7.71 -9.11 18.72
N ASN A 40 8.09 -8.23 19.64
CA ASN A 40 7.23 -7.79 20.75
C ASN A 40 6.71 -6.35 20.59
N LEU A 41 7.02 -5.66 19.49
CA LEU A 41 6.57 -4.27 19.29
C LEU A 41 5.08 -4.25 18.95
N ALA A 42 4.27 -3.65 19.82
CA ALA A 42 2.80 -3.68 19.70
C ALA A 42 2.22 -2.44 18.98
N ASP A 43 2.90 -1.31 19.04
CA ASP A 43 2.46 -0.05 18.44
C ASP A 43 3.64 0.85 18.04
N LEU A 44 3.32 1.96 17.36
CA LEU A 44 4.28 2.97 16.93
C LEU A 44 4.13 4.28 17.72
N ALA A 45 3.52 4.28 18.91
CA ALA A 45 3.10 5.51 19.61
C ALA A 45 4.25 6.50 19.91
N GLY A 46 5.46 5.99 20.06
CA GLY A 46 6.67 6.83 20.19
C GLY A 46 7.00 7.69 18.96
N LEU A 47 6.36 7.44 17.81
CA LEU A 47 6.55 8.16 16.55
C LEU A 47 5.40 9.14 16.24
N ALA A 48 4.47 9.36 17.17
CA ALA A 48 3.22 10.09 16.95
C ALA A 48 3.39 11.54 16.45
N ASN A 49 4.58 12.12 16.60
CA ASN A 49 4.89 13.48 16.18
C ASN A 49 5.67 13.56 14.86
N ILE A 50 6.04 12.44 14.23
CA ILE A 50 6.69 12.45 12.92
C ILE A 50 5.68 12.94 11.89
N GLN A 51 6.04 14.00 11.18
CA GLN A 51 5.20 14.66 10.17
C GLN A 51 5.66 14.34 8.75
N GLY A 52 6.96 14.10 8.56
CA GLY A 52 7.56 13.88 7.25
C GLY A 52 8.76 12.94 7.27
N ILE A 53 8.86 12.15 6.21
CA ILE A 53 10.01 11.29 5.89
C ILE A 53 10.43 11.61 4.45
N GLU A 54 11.67 12.06 4.27
CA GLU A 54 12.22 12.42 2.97
C GLU A 54 12.61 11.19 2.13
N GLY A 55 12.80 10.04 2.79
CA GLY A 55 13.09 8.76 2.17
C GLY A 55 11.89 7.81 2.15
N ASN A 56 12.20 6.51 2.17
CA ASN A 56 11.24 5.42 2.30
C ASN A 56 10.86 5.19 3.78
N LEU A 57 9.65 4.68 4.02
CA LEU A 57 9.24 4.13 5.30
C LEU A 57 8.98 2.63 5.13
N ASN A 58 9.71 1.79 5.87
CA ASN A 58 9.50 0.35 5.91
C ASN A 58 9.00 -0.07 7.30
N VAL A 59 7.78 -0.61 7.36
CA VAL A 59 7.17 -1.22 8.55
C VAL A 59 6.92 -2.69 8.24
N SER A 60 7.82 -3.57 8.67
CA SER A 60 7.75 -4.97 8.27
C SER A 60 8.13 -6.00 9.32
N TYR A 61 7.50 -7.17 9.28
CA TYR A 61 7.82 -8.27 10.18
C TYR A 61 7.74 -7.87 11.68
N ASN A 62 6.73 -7.07 12.05
CA ASN A 62 6.38 -6.79 13.44
C ASN A 62 5.08 -7.55 13.75
N PRO A 63 5.15 -8.82 14.16
CA PRO A 63 4.00 -9.73 14.16
C PRO A 63 2.87 -9.33 15.11
N LEU A 64 3.14 -8.53 16.15
CA LEU A 64 2.11 -8.03 17.08
C LEU A 64 1.50 -6.68 16.67
N LEU A 65 2.01 -6.05 15.61
CA LEU A 65 1.53 -4.74 15.18
C LEU A 65 0.19 -4.90 14.46
N ILE A 66 -0.86 -4.33 15.04
CA ILE A 66 -2.24 -4.46 14.52
C ILE A 66 -2.64 -3.33 13.55
N SER A 67 -1.93 -2.20 13.58
CA SER A 67 -2.18 -1.01 12.75
C SER A 67 -0.95 -0.11 12.68
N LEU A 68 -1.05 1.04 12.00
CA LEU A 68 -0.02 2.09 11.98
C LEU A 68 -0.25 3.16 13.06
N SER A 69 -1.07 2.87 14.09
CA SER A 69 -1.35 3.81 15.18
C SER A 69 -0.04 4.25 15.85
N GLY A 70 0.08 5.56 16.04
CA GLY A 70 1.36 6.20 16.36
C GLY A 70 2.05 6.85 15.17
N LEU A 71 1.50 6.77 13.95
CA LEU A 71 1.90 7.60 12.81
C LEU A 71 0.88 8.70 12.49
N ASP A 72 -0.01 9.04 13.43
CA ASP A 72 -1.18 9.91 13.24
C ASP A 72 -0.89 11.35 12.79
N SER A 73 0.38 11.77 12.83
CA SER A 73 0.84 13.08 12.33
C SER A 73 1.55 13.00 10.98
N LEU A 74 1.86 11.80 10.50
CA LEU A 74 2.64 11.59 9.29
C LEU A 74 1.81 12.00 8.09
N SER A 75 2.25 13.06 7.41
CA SER A 75 1.57 13.64 6.26
C SER A 75 2.30 13.41 4.94
N GLN A 76 3.59 13.09 5.02
CA GLN A 76 4.45 12.91 3.86
C GLN A 76 5.46 11.78 4.04
N VAL A 77 5.54 10.91 3.03
CA VAL A 77 6.69 10.03 2.78
C VAL A 77 7.06 10.22 1.31
N LYS A 78 8.17 10.92 1.03
CA LYS A 78 8.54 11.22 -0.37
C LYS A 78 8.89 9.96 -1.15
N GLY A 79 9.42 8.95 -0.46
CA GLY A 79 9.72 7.63 -1.00
C GLY A 79 8.52 6.70 -1.04
N THR A 80 8.82 5.41 -0.89
CA THR A 80 7.83 4.34 -0.80
C THR A 80 7.50 4.03 0.65
N LEU A 81 6.21 3.85 0.96
CA LEU A 81 5.74 3.20 2.17
C LEU A 81 5.61 1.70 1.89
N THR A 82 6.41 0.89 2.59
CA THR A 82 6.35 -0.57 2.54
C THR A 82 5.78 -1.10 3.85
N ILE A 83 4.70 -1.86 3.76
CA ILE A 83 4.03 -2.53 4.87
C ILE A 83 4.05 -4.03 4.55
N ALA A 84 4.89 -4.79 5.26
CA ALA A 84 5.17 -6.17 4.86
C ALA A 84 5.20 -7.18 6.01
N GLY A 85 4.53 -8.32 5.89
CA GLY A 85 4.72 -9.42 6.85
C GLY A 85 4.27 -9.11 8.28
N ASN A 86 3.32 -8.18 8.48
CA ASN A 86 2.75 -7.90 9.81
C ASN A 86 1.49 -8.77 9.99
N ALA A 87 1.69 -9.98 10.51
CA ALA A 87 0.69 -11.05 10.50
C ALA A 87 -0.65 -10.67 11.16
N GLU A 88 -0.64 -9.87 12.24
CA GLU A 88 -1.83 -9.45 12.98
C GLU A 88 -2.36 -8.07 12.56
N MET A 89 -1.79 -7.43 11.53
CA MET A 89 -2.23 -6.12 11.06
C MET A 89 -3.60 -6.22 10.39
N THR A 90 -4.59 -5.54 10.97
CA THR A 90 -5.99 -5.58 10.51
C THR A 90 -6.47 -4.26 9.91
N SER A 91 -5.80 -3.14 10.19
CA SER A 91 -6.11 -1.83 9.64
C SER A 91 -4.85 -1.01 9.34
N LEU A 92 -5.00 0.04 8.55
CA LEU A 92 -3.97 1.06 8.33
C LEU A 92 -4.26 2.34 9.14
N ASP A 93 -5.02 2.21 10.24
CA ASP A 93 -5.27 3.32 11.16
C ASP A 93 -3.96 3.94 11.62
N GLY A 94 -3.95 5.27 11.73
CA GLY A 94 -2.73 6.05 11.93
C GLY A 94 -2.16 6.66 10.65
N ALA A 95 -2.46 6.13 9.46
CA ALA A 95 -2.01 6.72 8.19
C ALA A 95 -2.95 7.82 7.64
N GLY A 96 -4.02 8.16 8.36
CA GLY A 96 -5.11 9.03 7.87
C GLY A 96 -4.74 10.48 7.51
N LYS A 97 -3.53 10.94 7.82
CA LYS A 97 -3.03 12.26 7.38
C LYS A 97 -2.09 12.21 6.19
N LEU A 98 -1.74 11.01 5.73
CA LEU A 98 -0.80 10.82 4.65
C LEU A 98 -1.44 11.29 3.33
N THR A 99 -0.95 12.42 2.82
CA THR A 99 -1.47 13.05 1.60
C THR A 99 -0.45 13.04 0.47
N SER A 100 0.83 12.88 0.81
CA SER A 100 1.95 12.85 -0.13
C SER A 100 2.75 11.58 0.06
N LEU A 101 2.66 10.67 -0.91
CA LEU A 101 3.35 9.40 -0.92
C LEU A 101 3.94 9.13 -2.30
N GLY A 102 5.21 8.76 -2.38
CA GLY A 102 5.86 8.40 -3.63
C GLY A 102 5.31 7.08 -4.19
N GLY A 103 5.31 6.03 -3.40
CA GLY A 103 4.75 4.73 -3.76
C GLY A 103 4.22 3.96 -2.56
N LEU A 104 3.35 2.98 -2.80
CA LEU A 104 2.78 2.13 -1.77
C LEU A 104 3.01 0.66 -2.10
N THR A 105 3.62 -0.07 -1.16
CA THR A 105 3.76 -1.52 -1.22
C THR A 105 3.14 -2.12 0.04
N VAL A 106 2.06 -2.88 -0.13
CA VAL A 106 1.41 -3.65 0.94
C VAL A 106 1.51 -5.12 0.58
N VAL A 107 2.30 -5.89 1.32
CA VAL A 107 2.60 -7.28 0.97
C VAL A 107 2.54 -8.22 2.15
N ASP A 108 1.95 -9.40 1.99
CA ASP A 108 2.00 -10.47 3.01
C ASP A 108 1.48 -10.00 4.39
N ASN A 109 0.36 -9.26 4.43
CA ASN A 109 -0.36 -8.92 5.66
C ASN A 109 -1.68 -9.69 5.67
N PRO A 110 -1.68 -10.98 6.07
CA PRO A 110 -2.82 -11.89 5.86
C PRO A 110 -4.10 -11.48 6.63
N ALA A 111 -3.98 -10.74 7.73
CA ALA A 111 -5.13 -10.26 8.51
C ALA A 111 -5.71 -8.92 8.02
N LEU A 112 -5.06 -8.25 7.07
CA LEU A 112 -5.48 -6.93 6.59
C LEU A 112 -6.66 -7.08 5.62
N THR A 113 -7.80 -6.46 5.93
CA THR A 113 -9.04 -6.64 5.16
C THR A 113 -9.37 -5.49 4.21
N SER A 114 -8.79 -4.31 4.42
CA SER A 114 -8.96 -3.12 3.57
C SER A 114 -7.75 -2.19 3.69
N LEU A 115 -7.68 -1.16 2.83
CA LEU A 115 -6.67 -0.10 2.89
C LEU A 115 -7.20 1.18 3.56
N VAL A 116 -8.32 1.08 4.28
CA VAL A 116 -8.92 2.19 5.03
C VAL A 116 -7.87 2.79 5.97
N GLY A 117 -7.76 4.12 5.92
CA GLY A 117 -6.65 4.87 6.51
C GLY A 117 -5.82 5.62 5.47
N LEU A 118 -5.93 5.28 4.18
CA LEU A 118 -5.19 5.93 3.09
C LEU A 118 -6.04 6.85 2.19
N GLY A 119 -7.26 7.17 2.62
CA GLY A 119 -8.31 7.77 1.80
C GLY A 119 -7.99 9.17 1.23
N ASP A 120 -6.95 9.84 1.71
CA ASP A 120 -6.53 11.16 1.23
C ASP A 120 -5.44 11.11 0.14
N LEU A 121 -4.93 9.92 -0.21
CA LEU A 121 -3.96 9.75 -1.28
C LEU A 121 -4.61 9.97 -2.64
N SER A 122 -4.04 10.90 -3.41
CA SER A 122 -4.50 11.20 -4.77
C SER A 122 -3.57 10.70 -5.86
N GLN A 123 -2.29 10.48 -5.57
CA GLN A 123 -1.26 10.09 -6.53
C GLN A 123 -0.24 9.16 -5.88
N LEU A 124 0.28 8.20 -6.65
CA LEU A 124 1.40 7.34 -6.27
C LEU A 124 2.42 7.29 -7.43
N PRO A 125 3.28 8.32 -7.61
CA PRO A 125 4.16 8.45 -8.77
C PRO A 125 5.08 7.24 -9.05
N TYR A 126 5.45 6.47 -8.02
CA TYR A 126 6.28 5.28 -8.15
C TYR A 126 5.46 4.00 -8.34
N GLY A 127 4.18 4.02 -7.96
CA GLY A 127 3.24 2.93 -8.16
C GLY A 127 2.58 2.42 -6.90
N LEU A 128 1.63 1.51 -7.13
CA LEU A 128 0.86 0.77 -6.14
C LEU A 128 1.12 -0.72 -6.32
N ALA A 129 1.60 -1.38 -5.28
CA ALA A 129 1.76 -2.82 -5.20
C ALA A 129 0.97 -3.38 -4.00
N VAL A 130 -0.02 -4.22 -4.26
CA VAL A 130 -0.85 -4.88 -3.24
C VAL A 130 -0.79 -6.39 -3.49
N LEU A 131 0.05 -7.07 -2.73
CA LEU A 131 0.49 -8.43 -3.03
C LEU A 131 0.25 -9.37 -1.84
N ASP A 132 -0.27 -10.57 -2.07
CA ASP A 132 -0.34 -11.64 -1.07
C ASP A 132 -1.07 -11.27 0.24
N ASN A 133 -2.00 -10.31 0.22
CA ASN A 133 -2.82 -9.97 1.39
C ASN A 133 -4.09 -10.81 1.38
N GLN A 134 -4.00 -12.02 1.94
CA GLN A 134 -5.06 -13.05 1.82
C GLN A 134 -6.43 -12.63 2.38
N GLY A 135 -6.47 -11.72 3.37
CA GLY A 135 -7.70 -11.20 3.95
C GLY A 135 -8.30 -10.00 3.22
N LEU A 136 -7.62 -9.44 2.22
CA LEU A 136 -8.02 -8.21 1.55
C LEU A 136 -9.23 -8.45 0.65
N LEU A 137 -10.31 -7.71 0.88
CA LEU A 137 -11.59 -7.90 0.19
C LEU A 137 -11.75 -7.01 -1.04
N ASP A 138 -11.23 -5.79 -0.96
CA ASP A 138 -11.28 -4.73 -1.97
C ASP A 138 -10.16 -3.70 -1.73
N MET A 139 -10.17 -2.61 -2.50
CA MET A 139 -9.21 -1.49 -2.39
C MET A 139 -9.78 -0.30 -1.60
N SER A 140 -10.81 -0.51 -0.77
CA SER A 140 -11.40 0.54 0.06
C SER A 140 -10.32 1.26 0.86
N GLY A 141 -10.38 2.58 0.90
CA GLY A 141 -9.34 3.46 1.40
C GLY A 141 -8.45 4.10 0.33
N LEU A 142 -8.66 3.81 -0.96
CA LEU A 142 -7.95 4.46 -2.08
C LEU A 142 -8.88 5.26 -3.02
N GLU A 143 -10.09 5.62 -2.57
CA GLU A 143 -11.16 6.17 -3.41
C GLU A 143 -10.78 7.47 -4.14
N ARG A 144 -9.77 8.19 -3.65
CA ARG A 144 -9.25 9.43 -4.24
C ARG A 144 -8.05 9.23 -5.14
N LEU A 145 -7.50 8.02 -5.24
CA LEU A 145 -6.32 7.73 -6.03
C LEU A 145 -6.66 7.91 -7.51
N GLN A 146 -5.99 8.86 -8.15
CA GLN A 146 -6.28 9.29 -9.52
C GLN A 146 -5.22 8.84 -10.52
N ALA A 147 -3.96 8.75 -10.09
CA ALA A 147 -2.91 8.19 -10.93
C ALA A 147 -1.83 7.45 -10.13
N ALA A 148 -1.21 6.47 -10.80
CA ALA A 148 -0.12 5.69 -10.25
C ALA A 148 1.00 5.49 -11.28
N GLY A 149 2.23 5.33 -10.80
CA GLY A 149 3.40 4.99 -11.62
C GLY A 149 3.27 3.63 -12.28
N SER A 150 2.84 2.64 -11.50
CA SER A 150 2.49 1.28 -11.91
C SER A 150 1.36 0.77 -11.01
N LEU A 151 0.69 -0.30 -11.44
CA LEU A 151 -0.32 -0.98 -10.64
C LEU A 151 -0.03 -2.49 -10.65
N SER A 152 0.25 -3.07 -9.49
CA SER A 152 0.43 -4.50 -9.31
C SER A 152 -0.49 -5.02 -8.21
N ILE A 153 -1.43 -5.88 -8.57
CA ILE A 153 -2.39 -6.48 -7.64
C ILE A 153 -2.32 -7.99 -7.81
N ALA A 154 -1.78 -8.70 -6.83
CA ALA A 154 -1.61 -10.13 -6.98
C ALA A 154 -1.74 -10.95 -5.70
N GLY A 155 -2.15 -12.20 -5.83
CA GLY A 155 -2.20 -13.14 -4.72
C GLY A 155 -3.17 -12.75 -3.59
N ASN A 156 -4.10 -11.81 -3.83
CA ASN A 156 -5.11 -11.42 -2.83
C ASN A 156 -6.32 -12.33 -3.00
N SER A 157 -6.30 -13.50 -2.35
CA SER A 157 -7.24 -14.59 -2.66
C SER A 157 -8.72 -14.31 -2.37
N GLN A 158 -9.03 -13.32 -1.53
CA GLN A 158 -10.40 -12.88 -1.24
C GLN A 158 -10.84 -11.64 -2.02
N LEU A 159 -9.96 -11.06 -2.85
CA LEU A 159 -10.24 -9.85 -3.61
C LEU A 159 -11.22 -10.16 -4.76
N GLY A 160 -12.46 -9.68 -4.62
CA GLY A 160 -13.53 -9.95 -5.61
C GLY A 160 -13.58 -8.96 -6.78
N ASN A 161 -13.09 -7.74 -6.58
CA ASN A 161 -13.02 -6.64 -7.56
C ASN A 161 -11.99 -5.58 -7.08
N GLN A 162 -11.91 -4.44 -7.77
CA GLN A 162 -11.03 -3.30 -7.46
C GLN A 162 -11.79 -2.11 -6.85
N ALA A 163 -12.97 -2.31 -6.27
CA ALA A 163 -13.73 -1.23 -5.62
C ALA A 163 -12.84 -0.46 -4.65
N GLY A 164 -12.90 0.87 -4.71
CA GLY A 164 -11.94 1.76 -4.06
C GLY A 164 -10.90 2.35 -5.02
N LEU A 165 -10.73 1.83 -6.25
CA LEU A 165 -9.91 2.47 -7.30
C LEU A 165 -10.74 3.32 -8.27
N ASP A 166 -11.99 3.64 -7.94
CA ASP A 166 -12.99 4.22 -8.86
C ASP A 166 -12.57 5.56 -9.50
N SER A 167 -11.60 6.26 -8.91
CA SER A 167 -11.05 7.53 -9.41
C SER A 167 -9.79 7.37 -10.27
N LEU A 168 -9.21 6.17 -10.36
CA LEU A 168 -7.93 5.91 -11.00
C LEU A 168 -8.08 5.99 -12.52
N TYR A 169 -7.69 7.13 -13.11
CA TYR A 169 -7.88 7.36 -14.54
C TYR A 169 -6.62 7.13 -15.38
N ASN A 170 -5.45 7.08 -14.75
CA ASN A 170 -4.17 6.99 -15.44
C ASN A 170 -3.13 6.14 -14.69
N VAL A 171 -2.54 5.17 -15.38
CA VAL A 171 -1.34 4.47 -14.89
C VAL A 171 -0.23 4.69 -15.90
N THR A 172 0.87 5.33 -15.50
CA THR A 172 1.94 5.70 -16.47
C THR A 172 2.84 4.54 -16.87
N GLY A 173 2.78 3.43 -16.16
CA GLY A 173 3.57 2.24 -16.36
C GLY A 173 2.69 0.99 -16.49
N PRO A 174 3.23 -0.21 -16.19
CA PRO A 174 2.47 -1.45 -16.37
C PRO A 174 1.36 -1.60 -15.33
N VAL A 175 0.28 -2.26 -15.75
CA VAL A 175 -0.79 -2.79 -14.91
C VAL A 175 -0.69 -4.32 -14.94
N SER A 176 -0.54 -4.94 -13.78
CA SER A 176 -0.49 -6.39 -13.61
C SER A 176 -1.48 -6.81 -12.54
N ILE A 177 -2.47 -7.62 -12.92
CA ILE A 177 -3.49 -8.15 -12.01
C ILE A 177 -3.50 -9.66 -12.18
N TYR A 178 -2.94 -10.40 -11.22
CA TYR A 178 -2.77 -11.84 -11.39
C TYR A 178 -2.92 -12.64 -10.10
N ASP A 179 -3.28 -13.92 -10.22
CA ASP A 179 -3.45 -14.84 -9.08
C ASP A 179 -4.44 -14.34 -8.00
N ASN A 180 -5.40 -13.48 -8.37
CA ASN A 180 -6.51 -13.09 -7.48
C ASN A 180 -7.67 -14.05 -7.73
N ILE A 181 -7.63 -15.21 -7.09
CA ILE A 181 -8.50 -16.36 -7.44
C ILE A 181 -10.00 -16.09 -7.26
N ALA A 182 -10.41 -15.11 -6.45
CA ALA A 182 -11.81 -14.72 -6.25
C ALA A 182 -12.26 -13.57 -7.17
N LEU A 183 -11.35 -13.02 -7.98
CA LEU A 183 -11.64 -11.85 -8.80
C LEU A 183 -12.63 -12.18 -9.92
N GLU A 184 -13.82 -11.57 -9.88
CA GLU A 184 -14.90 -11.88 -10.84
C GLU A 184 -14.90 -10.98 -12.07
N ASN A 185 -14.47 -9.73 -11.89
CA ASN A 185 -14.45 -8.67 -12.89
C ASN A 185 -13.45 -7.58 -12.49
N LEU A 186 -13.33 -6.52 -13.31
CA LEU A 186 -12.41 -5.40 -13.08
C LEU A 186 -13.09 -4.15 -12.52
N SER A 187 -14.29 -4.27 -11.93
CA SER A 187 -15.02 -3.13 -11.37
C SER A 187 -14.20 -2.41 -10.29
N GLY A 188 -14.32 -1.09 -10.25
CA GLY A 188 -13.41 -0.19 -9.57
C GLY A 188 -12.36 0.43 -10.50
N LEU A 189 -12.16 -0.08 -11.73
CA LEU A 189 -11.28 0.55 -12.73
C LEU A 189 -12.02 1.36 -13.79
N GLU A 190 -13.29 1.71 -13.58
CA GLU A 190 -14.16 2.33 -14.58
C GLU A 190 -13.65 3.68 -15.09
N ALA A 191 -12.84 4.39 -14.31
CA ALA A 191 -12.24 5.66 -14.71
C ALA A 191 -10.97 5.49 -15.56
N LEU A 192 -10.37 4.31 -15.61
CA LEU A 192 -9.07 4.08 -16.23
C LEU A 192 -9.13 4.30 -17.75
N THR A 193 -8.38 5.29 -18.24
CA THR A 193 -8.36 5.65 -19.66
C THR A 193 -7.04 5.33 -20.36
N HIS A 194 -5.94 5.26 -19.60
CA HIS A 194 -4.60 5.11 -20.16
C HIS A 194 -3.71 4.23 -19.28
N ILE A 195 -2.99 3.32 -19.95
CA ILE A 195 -1.92 2.49 -19.39
C ILE A 195 -0.65 2.76 -20.23
N GLY A 196 0.33 3.44 -19.64
CA GLY A 196 1.60 3.78 -20.30
C GLY A 196 2.59 2.61 -20.42
N GLY A 197 2.24 1.43 -19.90
CA GLY A 197 2.97 0.18 -20.08
C GLY A 197 2.09 -0.93 -20.65
N GLY A 198 2.36 -2.18 -20.26
CA GLY A 198 1.51 -3.33 -20.61
C GLY A 198 0.38 -3.56 -19.60
N LEU A 199 -0.72 -4.14 -20.08
CA LEU A 199 -1.78 -4.72 -19.24
C LEU A 199 -1.63 -6.25 -19.22
N TYR A 200 -1.36 -6.80 -18.04
CA TYR A 200 -1.25 -8.23 -17.81
C TYR A 200 -2.34 -8.73 -16.85
N LEU A 201 -3.15 -9.68 -17.31
CA LEU A 201 -4.18 -10.36 -16.55
C LEU A 201 -3.95 -11.87 -16.60
N SER A 202 -3.62 -12.53 -15.48
CA SER A 202 -3.36 -13.97 -15.46
C SER A 202 -3.74 -14.66 -14.16
N GLY A 203 -4.15 -15.93 -14.21
CA GLY A 203 -4.43 -16.72 -13.01
C GLY A 203 -5.62 -16.23 -12.17
N ASN A 204 -6.49 -15.36 -12.72
CA ASN A 204 -7.69 -14.89 -12.02
C ASN A 204 -8.84 -15.85 -12.32
N ASN A 205 -8.89 -16.96 -11.59
CA ASN A 205 -9.73 -18.14 -11.90
C ASN A 205 -11.25 -17.90 -11.94
N GLN A 206 -11.75 -16.77 -11.42
CA GLN A 206 -13.17 -16.39 -11.47
C GLN A 206 -13.45 -15.24 -12.44
N LEU A 207 -12.44 -14.73 -13.17
CA LEU A 207 -12.54 -13.53 -13.99
C LEU A 207 -13.38 -13.80 -15.25
N SER A 208 -14.69 -13.63 -15.12
CA SER A 208 -15.66 -13.92 -16.17
C SER A 208 -15.97 -12.72 -17.08
N SER A 209 -15.46 -11.54 -16.72
CA SER A 209 -15.71 -10.29 -17.45
C SER A 209 -14.57 -9.29 -17.29
N LEU A 210 -14.32 -8.50 -18.33
CA LEU A 210 -13.43 -7.31 -18.28
C LEU A 210 -14.21 -6.03 -17.95
N SER A 211 -15.42 -6.16 -17.40
CA SER A 211 -16.19 -5.00 -16.89
C SER A 211 -15.34 -4.24 -15.89
N GLY A 212 -15.26 -2.92 -16.05
CA GLY A 212 -14.27 -2.07 -15.39
C GLY A 212 -13.38 -1.35 -16.40
N LEU A 213 -13.06 -1.97 -17.55
CA LEU A 213 -12.18 -1.36 -18.55
C LEU A 213 -12.92 -0.60 -19.67
N GLN A 214 -14.19 -0.24 -19.49
CA GLN A 214 -15.01 0.32 -20.57
C GLN A 214 -14.52 1.69 -21.06
N GLN A 215 -13.79 2.44 -20.23
CA GLN A 215 -13.21 3.74 -20.59
C GLN A 215 -11.75 3.65 -21.06
N LEU A 216 -11.15 2.45 -21.07
CA LEU A 216 -9.75 2.28 -21.46
C LEU A 216 -9.57 2.58 -22.95
N GLN A 217 -8.75 3.59 -23.26
CA GLN A 217 -8.54 4.08 -24.63
C GLN A 217 -7.19 3.65 -25.20
N HIS A 218 -6.15 3.54 -24.36
CA HIS A 218 -4.79 3.32 -24.82
C HIS A 218 -3.97 2.44 -23.86
N ILE A 219 -3.21 1.52 -24.44
CA ILE A 219 -2.17 0.71 -23.80
C ILE A 219 -0.91 0.87 -24.67
N ASP A 220 0.19 1.34 -24.09
CA ASP A 220 1.38 1.73 -24.85
C ASP A 220 2.24 0.55 -25.32
N ASP A 221 2.20 -0.57 -24.58
CA ASP A 221 3.06 -1.72 -24.84
C ASP A 221 2.26 -2.96 -25.29
N PHE A 222 1.85 -3.81 -24.36
CA PHE A 222 1.17 -5.07 -24.67
C PHE A 222 -0.13 -5.25 -23.89
N LEU A 223 -1.03 -6.06 -24.43
CA LEU A 223 -2.18 -6.61 -23.73
C LEU A 223 -2.03 -8.13 -23.69
N MET A 224 -1.90 -8.69 -22.49
CA MET A 224 -1.77 -10.12 -22.26
C MET A 224 -2.82 -10.59 -21.27
N ILE A 225 -3.71 -11.47 -21.73
CA ILE A 225 -4.77 -12.09 -20.94
C ILE A 225 -4.64 -13.61 -21.15
N GLU A 226 -4.23 -14.32 -20.12
CA GLU A 226 -3.95 -15.77 -20.18
C GLU A 226 -4.38 -16.43 -18.86
N ASP A 227 -4.62 -17.75 -18.84
CA ASP A 227 -4.94 -18.47 -17.59
C ASP A 227 -6.09 -17.87 -16.75
N ASN A 228 -7.11 -17.30 -17.43
CA ASN A 228 -8.40 -16.88 -16.87
C ASN A 228 -9.52 -17.76 -17.49
N PRO A 229 -10.71 -17.90 -16.89
CA PRO A 229 -11.76 -18.81 -17.36
C PRO A 229 -12.36 -18.47 -18.74
#